data_AF-A0AAV2ZAD2-F1
#
_entry.id   AF-A0AAV2ZAD2-F1
#
_cell.length_a   1.000
_cell.length_b   1.000
_cell.length_c   1.000
_cell.angle_alpha   90.00
_cell.angle_beta   90.00
_cell.angle_gamma   90.00
#
_symmetry.space_group_name_H-M   'P 1'
#
loop_
_entity.id
_entity.type
_entity.pdbx_description
1 polymer ?
#
loop_
_entity_poly.entity_id
_entity_poly.type
_entity_poly.pdbx_seq_one_letter_code
_entity_poly.pdbx_strand_id
1 'polypeptide(L)'
;MVMHVAIVVASATCACVSLWLWAQQQQRANARIRLLEAQLSQKDAARATERQGRVAAEKELRRVMQEKLDTSRGYFVQSIATVSSCFKHCLGTPRQGYFAPDTRGRIELHRNISPEALDGLEDFSHVWIIFVFHMNTNGSNVRAHSGLLSDSHRHTFRAKVAPPMLKKRVGIFCTRTPHRPNPIDITLAKVASIDKKQRAIFITGLDLVDGTPVLDIKPYVPQYDAITDARIASWLTPDGPALCGQVTWKDDADRAVLEQLAHRSTHYRGAAAAFVRAVEQVLLVDVRSNDQTARLTTAHDTTLVLDNARITYGVDTATGIVTVLHIAEAQTAVQPPSANGVAQASMSKADKDKREKTSDGNPSCVGLYVDALDSKNLWAEGKIISCSTKKQLVKVHFPGWHKRHDVWNDVGSIAAHGAFARM
;
A
#
# COMPACT_ATOMS: atom_id res chain seq x y z
N MET A 1 58.31 88.36 35.33
CA MET A 1 57.01 88.05 35.98
C MET A 1 55.90 87.68 34.97
N VAL A 2 55.69 88.43 33.89
CA VAL A 2 54.58 88.19 32.93
C VAL A 2 54.67 86.84 32.19
N MET A 3 55.87 86.38 31.83
CA MET A 3 56.06 85.12 31.09
C MET A 3 55.75 83.85 31.94
N HIS A 4 56.04 83.87 33.24
CA HIS A 4 55.77 82.72 34.12
C HIS A 4 54.27 82.56 34.42
N VAL A 5 53.54 83.67 34.54
CA VAL A 5 52.07 83.65 34.72
C VAL A 5 51.38 83.10 33.46
N ALA A 6 51.83 83.49 32.27
CA ALA A 6 51.28 82.97 31.01
C ALA A 6 51.47 81.45 30.84
N ILE A 7 52.64 80.91 31.25
CA ILE A 7 52.92 79.46 31.19
C ILE A 7 52.04 78.68 32.17
N VAL A 8 51.83 79.20 33.38
CA VAL A 8 50.96 78.57 34.40
C VAL A 8 49.49 78.59 33.99
N VAL A 9 49.02 79.68 33.38
CA VAL A 9 47.65 79.75 32.85
C VAL A 9 47.47 78.81 31.66
N ALA A 10 48.44 78.76 30.74
CA ALA A 10 48.39 77.86 29.58
C ALA A 10 48.38 76.37 30.01
N SER A 11 49.21 75.99 30.99
CA SER A 11 49.24 74.61 31.51
C SER A 11 47.96 74.25 32.26
N ALA A 12 47.40 75.15 33.05
CA ALA A 12 46.11 74.96 33.70
C ALA A 12 44.95 74.81 32.69
N THR A 13 44.91 75.64 31.64
CA THR A 13 43.90 75.48 30.57
C THR A 13 44.06 74.16 29.81
N CYS A 14 45.29 73.73 29.54
CA CYS A 14 45.57 72.47 28.87
C CYS A 14 45.14 71.26 29.74
N ALA A 15 45.38 71.33 31.05
CA ALA A 15 44.93 70.31 32.00
C ALA A 15 43.39 70.25 32.07
N CYS A 16 42.70 71.40 32.13
CA CYS A 16 41.24 71.45 32.13
C CYS A 16 40.62 70.89 30.84
N VAL A 17 41.19 71.25 29.67
CA VAL A 17 40.74 70.71 28.37
C VAL A 17 40.97 69.20 28.29
N SER A 18 42.13 68.72 28.77
CA SER A 18 42.45 67.28 28.80
C SER A 18 41.51 66.49 29.70
N LEU A 19 41.18 67.02 30.89
CA LEU A 19 40.21 66.43 31.81
C LEU A 19 38.79 66.42 31.23
N TRP A 20 38.39 67.49 30.53
CA TRP A 20 37.09 67.57 29.87
C TRP A 20 36.98 66.58 28.71
N LEU A 21 38.01 66.47 27.86
CA LEU A 21 38.08 65.49 26.78
C LEU A 21 38.07 64.06 27.32
N TRP A 22 38.81 63.79 28.40
CA TRP A 22 38.81 62.50 29.09
C TRP A 22 37.43 62.16 29.66
N ALA A 23 36.77 63.11 30.33
CA ALA A 23 35.41 62.92 30.85
C ALA A 23 34.39 62.67 29.71
N GLN A 24 34.51 63.37 28.59
CA GLN A 24 33.66 63.16 27.42
C GLN A 24 33.92 61.78 26.77
N GLN A 25 35.19 61.37 26.69
CA GLN A 25 35.57 60.04 26.21
C GLN A 25 35.05 58.94 27.14
N GLN A 26 35.11 59.14 28.45
CA GLN A 26 34.60 58.22 29.46
C GLN A 26 33.08 58.08 29.37
N GLN A 27 32.35 59.18 29.16
CA GLN A 27 30.90 59.14 28.93
C GLN A 27 30.54 58.37 27.66
N ARG A 28 31.26 58.60 26.55
CA ARG A 28 31.06 57.87 25.29
C ARG A 28 31.37 56.38 25.45
N ALA A 29 32.45 56.03 26.15
CA ALA A 29 32.81 54.65 26.44
C ALA A 29 31.74 53.95 27.28
N ASN A 30 31.26 54.59 28.36
CA ASN A 30 30.20 54.05 29.21
C ASN A 30 28.86 53.88 28.46
N ALA A 31 28.51 54.82 27.59
CA ALA A 31 27.33 54.69 26.73
C ALA A 31 27.44 53.50 25.77
N ARG A 32 28.63 53.27 25.20
CA ARG A 32 28.90 52.14 24.30
C ARG A 32 28.88 50.81 25.04
N ILE A 33 29.39 50.75 26.27
CA ILE A 33 29.32 49.56 27.13
C ILE A 33 27.86 49.19 27.40
N ARG A 34 27.04 50.15 27.84
CA ARG A 34 25.60 49.91 28.10
C ARG A 34 24.85 49.40 26.86
N LEU A 35 25.17 49.95 25.69
CA LEU A 35 24.58 49.50 24.42
C LEU A 35 24.97 48.05 24.09
N LEU A 36 26.26 47.72 24.25
CA LEU A 36 26.76 46.37 23.99
C LEU A 36 26.19 45.35 24.98
N GLU A 37 26.05 45.72 26.26
CA GLU A 37 25.41 44.89 27.29
C GLU A 37 23.94 44.61 26.94
N ALA A 38 23.20 45.62 26.48
CA ALA A 38 21.81 45.46 26.04
C ALA A 38 21.72 44.54 24.80
N GLN A 39 22.61 44.71 23.82
CA GLN A 39 22.66 43.86 22.62
C GLN A 39 23.05 42.41 22.96
N LEU A 40 23.98 42.21 23.90
CA LEU A 40 24.38 40.88 24.36
C LEU A 40 23.22 40.18 25.05
N SER A 41 22.53 40.87 25.96
CA SER A 41 21.33 40.38 26.64
C SER A 41 20.23 39.97 25.66
N GLN A 42 19.98 40.79 24.63
CA GLN A 42 19.01 40.47 23.57
C GLN A 42 19.44 39.22 22.77
N LYS A 43 20.72 39.08 22.44
CA LYS A 43 21.24 37.90 21.73
C LYS A 43 21.17 36.64 22.58
N ASP A 44 21.44 36.73 23.88
CA ASP A 44 21.38 35.59 24.78
C ASP A 44 19.93 35.16 25.04
N ALA A 45 18.99 36.09 25.13
CA ALA A 45 17.56 35.80 25.15
C ALA A 45 17.11 35.08 23.87
N ALA A 46 17.54 35.56 22.69
CA ALA A 46 17.23 34.91 21.41
C ALA A 46 17.79 33.48 21.34
N ARG A 47 19.05 33.27 21.75
CA ARG A 47 19.66 31.93 21.84
C ARG A 47 18.95 31.03 22.86
N ALA A 48 18.49 31.58 23.98
CA ALA A 48 17.73 30.82 24.97
C ALA A 48 16.38 30.36 24.41
N THR A 49 15.66 31.24 23.69
CA THR A 49 14.42 30.86 23.00
C THR A 49 14.63 29.83 21.90
N GLU A 50 15.72 29.93 21.13
CA GLU A 50 16.10 28.95 20.11
C GLU A 50 16.41 27.58 20.75
N ARG A 51 17.17 27.57 21.84
CA ARG A 51 17.47 26.35 22.62
C ARG A 51 16.20 25.72 23.19
N GLN A 52 15.31 26.53 23.75
CA GLN A 52 14.02 26.04 24.26
C GLN A 52 13.16 25.45 23.14
N GLY A 53 13.10 26.10 21.97
CA GLY A 53 12.41 25.57 20.78
C GLY A 53 13.01 24.24 20.30
N ARG A 54 14.34 24.15 20.24
CA ARG A 54 15.04 22.92 19.85
C ARG A 54 14.79 21.78 20.84
N VAL A 55 14.87 22.05 22.14
CA VAL A 55 14.62 21.08 23.20
C VAL A 55 13.16 20.62 23.20
N ALA A 56 12.20 21.53 22.95
CA ALA A 56 10.79 21.19 22.83
C ALA A 56 10.52 20.29 21.61
N ALA A 57 11.09 20.63 20.45
CA ALA A 57 10.99 19.83 19.23
C ALA A 57 11.64 18.44 19.40
N GLU A 58 12.81 18.37 20.04
CA GLU A 58 13.49 17.10 20.33
C GLU A 58 12.70 16.25 21.32
N LYS A 59 12.07 16.87 22.33
CA LYS A 59 11.21 16.18 23.30
C LYS A 59 9.93 15.65 22.64
N GLU A 60 9.31 16.42 21.75
CA GLU A 60 8.14 15.98 20.99
C GLU A 60 8.50 14.86 20.01
N LEU A 61 9.63 14.98 19.31
CA LEU A 61 10.15 13.92 18.45
C LEU A 61 10.41 12.65 19.26
N ARG A 62 11.03 12.75 20.44
CA ARG A 62 11.21 11.60 21.35
C ARG A 62 9.90 11.02 21.82
N ARG A 63 8.89 11.83 22.16
CA ARG A 63 7.56 11.36 22.56
C ARG A 63 6.88 10.58 21.43
N VAL A 64 6.86 11.14 20.22
CA VAL A 64 6.33 10.48 19.02
C VAL A 64 7.11 9.22 18.68
N MET A 65 8.44 9.25 18.82
CA MET A 65 9.29 8.07 18.62
C MET A 65 8.98 7.00 19.67
N GLN A 66 8.82 7.38 20.94
CA GLN A 66 8.55 6.48 22.06
C GLN A 66 7.14 5.87 21.98
N GLU A 67 6.15 6.63 21.51
CA GLU A 67 4.81 6.14 21.20
C GLU A 67 4.81 5.19 19.99
N LYS A 68 5.63 5.48 18.97
CA LYS A 68 5.89 4.54 17.85
C LYS A 68 6.71 3.31 18.27
N LEU A 69 7.49 3.40 19.34
CA LEU A 69 8.28 2.31 19.93
C LEU A 69 7.50 1.53 21.00
N ASP A 70 6.27 1.90 21.33
CA ASP A 70 5.37 1.05 22.10
C ASP A 70 4.89 -0.10 21.20
N THR A 71 5.71 -1.15 21.15
CA THR A 71 5.49 -2.33 20.32
C THR A 71 4.59 -3.36 20.99
N SER A 72 3.97 -3.02 22.13
CA SER A 72 3.10 -3.96 22.88
C SER A 72 1.93 -4.49 22.05
N ARG A 73 1.53 -3.76 20.99
CA ARG A 73 0.49 -4.14 20.03
C ARG A 73 1.01 -4.50 18.63
N GLY A 74 2.33 -4.62 18.48
CA GLY A 74 3.02 -4.82 17.20
C GLY A 74 3.44 -3.51 16.52
N TYR A 75 4.10 -3.63 15.37
CA TYR A 75 4.54 -2.48 14.57
C TYR A 75 3.47 -2.08 13.58
N PHE A 76 3.08 -0.81 13.62
CA PHE A 76 2.19 -0.24 12.62
C PHE A 76 3.02 0.25 11.42
N VAL A 77 2.75 -0.33 10.25
CA VAL A 77 3.39 0.04 8.98
C VAL A 77 2.33 0.58 8.03
N GLN A 78 2.52 1.81 7.55
CA GLN A 78 1.67 2.41 6.53
C GLN A 78 2.24 2.15 5.14
N SER A 79 1.35 1.96 4.15
CA SER A 79 1.79 1.94 2.76
C SER A 79 2.19 3.34 2.30
N ILE A 80 3.19 3.39 1.43
CA ILE A 80 3.71 4.61 0.81
C ILE A 80 3.19 4.79 -0.62
N ALA A 81 2.67 3.71 -1.22
CA ALA A 81 2.19 3.70 -2.59
C ALA A 81 1.18 2.57 -2.82
N THR A 82 0.49 2.64 -3.96
CA THR A 82 -0.43 1.60 -4.43
C THR A 82 -0.02 1.17 -5.84
N VAL A 83 -0.07 -0.14 -6.11
CA VAL A 83 0.21 -0.69 -7.44
C VAL A 83 -1.03 -0.60 -8.32
N SER A 84 -0.88 -0.04 -9.51
CA SER A 84 -1.80 -0.23 -10.63
C SER A 84 -1.22 -1.31 -11.56
N SER A 85 -1.89 -2.46 -11.64
CA SER A 85 -1.39 -3.67 -12.28
C SER A 85 -2.29 -4.14 -13.43
N CYS A 86 -1.67 -4.79 -14.41
CA CYS A 86 -2.38 -5.57 -15.42
C CYS A 86 -3.08 -6.81 -14.84
N PHE A 87 -2.80 -7.23 -13.60
CA PHE A 87 -3.49 -8.35 -12.97
C PHE A 87 -4.62 -7.89 -12.05
N LYS A 88 -5.89 -8.14 -12.41
CA LYS A 88 -7.05 -7.76 -11.58
C LYS A 88 -7.37 -8.75 -10.46
N HIS A 89 -6.87 -9.98 -10.56
CA HIS A 89 -7.15 -11.06 -9.63
C HIS A 89 -5.88 -11.87 -9.36
N CYS A 90 -5.80 -12.49 -8.18
CA CYS A 90 -4.68 -13.39 -7.84
C CYS A 90 -4.57 -14.57 -8.81
N LEU A 91 -5.70 -15.06 -9.34
CA LEU A 91 -5.72 -16.12 -10.32
C LEU A 91 -5.17 -15.61 -11.66
N GLY A 92 -4.12 -16.25 -12.16
CA GLY A 92 -3.43 -15.82 -13.39
C GLY A 92 -2.28 -14.84 -13.17
N THR A 93 -2.08 -14.35 -11.94
CA THR A 93 -0.88 -13.57 -11.58
C THR A 93 0.33 -14.51 -11.44
N PRO A 94 1.44 -14.32 -12.16
CA PRO A 94 2.62 -15.18 -12.11
C PRO A 94 3.10 -15.44 -10.68
N ARG A 95 3.74 -16.61 -10.45
CA ARG A 95 4.35 -16.91 -9.15
C ARG A 95 5.44 -15.92 -8.78
N GLN A 96 6.20 -15.48 -9.78
CA GLN A 96 7.30 -14.53 -9.68
C GLN A 96 7.35 -13.71 -10.97
N GLY A 97 7.55 -12.40 -10.86
CA GLY A 97 7.56 -11.48 -12.00
C GLY A 97 8.65 -11.77 -13.05
N TYR A 98 9.76 -12.40 -12.61
CA TYR A 98 10.87 -12.85 -13.44
C TYR A 98 10.44 -13.72 -14.65
N PHE A 99 9.41 -14.54 -14.47
CA PHE A 99 8.95 -15.44 -15.53
C PHE A 99 8.05 -14.77 -16.58
N ALA A 100 7.59 -13.54 -16.33
CA ALA A 100 6.76 -12.78 -17.26
C ALA A 100 7.26 -11.33 -17.41
N PRO A 101 8.47 -11.12 -17.96
CA PRO A 101 9.16 -9.83 -17.96
C PRO A 101 8.46 -8.71 -18.74
N ASP A 102 7.62 -9.03 -19.74
CA ASP A 102 6.85 -8.03 -20.50
C ASP A 102 5.56 -7.61 -19.79
N THR A 103 5.20 -8.21 -18.65
CA THR A 103 4.05 -7.75 -17.86
C THR A 103 4.31 -6.34 -17.33
N ARG A 104 3.29 -5.48 -17.32
CA ARG A 104 3.43 -4.05 -17.00
C ARG A 104 2.50 -3.59 -15.88
N GLY A 105 2.94 -2.54 -15.20
CA GLY A 105 2.16 -1.82 -14.22
C GLY A 105 2.87 -0.54 -13.80
N ARG A 106 2.30 0.15 -12.83
CA ARG A 106 2.93 1.31 -12.20
C ARG A 106 2.70 1.34 -10.71
N ILE A 107 3.64 1.90 -9.98
CA ILE A 107 3.54 2.17 -8.55
C ILE A 107 3.23 3.65 -8.40
N GLU A 108 2.11 3.98 -7.78
CA GLU A 108 1.68 5.36 -7.55
C GLU A 108 1.90 5.74 -6.09
N LEU A 109 2.84 6.65 -5.82
CA LEU A 109 3.12 7.12 -4.47
C LEU A 109 1.92 7.92 -3.93
N HIS A 110 1.67 7.76 -2.64
CA HIS A 110 0.68 8.56 -1.94
C HIS A 110 1.02 10.05 -2.01
N ARG A 111 -0.02 10.90 -1.94
CA ARG A 111 0.11 12.36 -2.11
C ARG A 111 1.00 13.03 -1.06
N ASN A 112 1.17 12.41 0.10
CA ASN A 112 1.99 12.89 1.20
C ASN A 112 3.49 12.54 1.04
N ILE A 113 3.86 11.74 0.04
CA ILE A 113 5.25 11.46 -0.28
C ILE A 113 5.75 12.50 -1.30
N SER A 114 6.87 13.16 -0.99
CA SER A 114 7.48 14.13 -1.89
C SER A 114 7.88 13.46 -3.21
N PRO A 115 7.58 14.05 -4.38
CA PRO A 115 8.07 13.55 -5.66
C PRO A 115 9.60 13.47 -5.75
N GLU A 116 10.33 14.25 -4.94
CA GLU A 116 11.80 14.22 -4.85
C GLU A 116 12.33 12.90 -4.26
N ALA A 117 11.48 12.11 -3.59
CA ALA A 117 11.85 10.77 -3.13
C ALA A 117 12.17 9.80 -4.28
N LEU A 118 11.86 10.18 -5.53
CA LEU A 118 12.16 9.42 -6.74
C LEU A 118 13.49 9.85 -7.39
N ASP A 119 14.18 10.86 -6.87
CA ASP A 119 15.39 11.40 -7.49
C ASP A 119 16.53 10.39 -7.48
N GLY A 120 17.13 10.15 -8.66
CA GLY A 120 18.22 9.20 -8.84
C GLY A 120 17.75 7.75 -8.96
N LEU A 121 16.44 7.48 -8.87
CA LEU A 121 15.92 6.12 -9.05
C LEU A 121 16.02 5.68 -10.52
N GLU A 122 16.06 6.64 -11.46
CA GLU A 122 16.29 6.41 -12.90
C GLU A 122 17.68 5.84 -13.22
N ASP A 123 18.65 6.00 -12.33
CA ASP A 123 19.99 5.43 -12.47
C ASP A 123 20.01 3.91 -12.23
N PHE A 124 18.92 3.35 -11.68
CA PHE A 124 18.77 1.94 -11.39
C PHE A 124 17.84 1.25 -12.38
N SER A 125 18.31 0.14 -12.96
CA SER A 125 17.48 -0.67 -13.85
C SER A 125 16.41 -1.48 -13.12
N HIS A 126 16.65 -1.84 -11.85
CA HIS A 126 15.78 -2.71 -11.07
C HIS A 126 15.63 -2.21 -9.63
N VAL A 127 14.48 -2.51 -9.05
CA VAL A 127 14.13 -2.16 -7.67
C VAL A 127 13.50 -3.35 -6.97
N TRP A 128 13.84 -3.50 -5.69
CA TRP A 128 13.07 -4.28 -4.74
C TRP A 128 11.82 -3.51 -4.33
N ILE A 129 10.68 -4.16 -4.40
CA ILE A 129 9.39 -3.64 -3.93
C ILE A 129 8.97 -4.49 -2.75
N ILE A 130 8.75 -3.85 -1.60
CA ILE A 130 8.22 -4.50 -0.40
C ILE A 130 6.73 -4.20 -0.33
N PHE A 131 5.89 -5.22 -0.28
CA PHE A 131 4.44 -5.06 -0.43
C PHE A 131 3.64 -5.98 0.48
N VAL A 132 2.33 -5.77 0.54
CA VAL A 132 1.39 -6.58 1.34
C VAL A 132 0.47 -7.39 0.43
N PHE A 133 0.30 -8.69 0.74
CA PHE A 133 -0.72 -9.54 0.10
C PHE A 133 -2.14 -9.17 0.59
N HIS A 134 -2.69 -8.06 0.07
CA HIS A 134 -3.98 -7.51 0.47
C HIS A 134 -5.16 -8.44 0.15
N MET A 135 -5.10 -9.18 -0.97
CA MET A 135 -6.13 -10.13 -1.40
C MET A 135 -5.97 -11.55 -0.84
N ASN A 136 -5.17 -11.72 0.21
CA ASN A 136 -4.99 -13.04 0.82
C ASN A 136 -6.27 -13.49 1.56
N THR A 137 -6.98 -14.45 0.98
CA THR A 137 -8.32 -14.91 1.38
C THR A 137 -8.38 -15.72 2.68
N ASN A 138 -7.25 -16.05 3.31
CA ASN A 138 -7.26 -16.77 4.58
C ASN A 138 -7.54 -15.80 5.75
N GLY A 139 -8.82 -15.54 6.01
CA GLY A 139 -9.34 -14.86 7.20
C GLY A 139 -8.96 -15.53 8.53
N SER A 140 -8.34 -16.72 8.50
CA SER A 140 -7.73 -17.35 9.67
C SER A 140 -6.49 -16.63 10.22
N ASN A 141 -5.94 -15.65 9.49
CA ASN A 141 -4.82 -14.83 9.95
C ASN A 141 -5.17 -13.82 11.06
N VAL A 142 -6.45 -13.56 11.32
CA VAL A 142 -6.87 -12.72 12.46
C VAL A 142 -6.44 -13.39 13.78
N ARG A 143 -6.57 -14.72 13.88
CA ARG A 143 -6.08 -15.50 15.04
C ARG A 143 -4.55 -15.56 15.11
N ALA A 144 -3.86 -15.39 13.99
CA ALA A 144 -2.41 -15.36 13.95
C ALA A 144 -1.88 -14.13 14.69
N HIS A 145 -2.44 -12.95 14.43
CA HIS A 145 -2.03 -11.70 15.07
C HIS A 145 -2.35 -11.70 16.57
N SER A 146 -3.52 -12.21 16.98
CA SER A 146 -3.87 -12.32 18.40
C SER A 146 -3.01 -13.34 19.14
N GLY A 147 -2.57 -14.41 18.47
CA GLY A 147 -1.65 -15.39 19.05
C GLY A 147 -0.19 -14.95 19.08
N LEU A 148 0.26 -14.05 18.19
CA LEU A 148 1.63 -13.51 18.21
C LEU A 148 1.94 -12.71 19.49
N LEU A 149 0.90 -12.14 20.11
CA LEU A 149 1.00 -11.37 21.36
C LEU A 149 0.53 -12.17 22.58
N SER A 150 0.22 -13.45 22.42
CA SER A 150 -0.26 -14.31 23.51
C SER A 150 0.91 -15.00 24.21
N ASP A 151 0.89 -15.02 25.54
CA ASP A 151 1.78 -15.86 26.35
C ASP A 151 1.47 -17.37 26.23
N SER A 152 0.46 -17.75 25.43
CA SER A 152 0.11 -19.13 25.20
C SER A 152 1.14 -19.82 24.30
N HIS A 153 1.62 -20.99 24.71
CA HIS A 153 2.41 -21.88 23.85
C HIS A 153 1.61 -22.54 22.71
N ARG A 154 0.32 -22.21 22.55
CA ARG A 154 -0.50 -22.75 21.45
C ARG A 154 -0.24 -22.01 20.15
N HIS A 155 0.14 -22.74 19.12
CA HIS A 155 0.29 -22.20 17.77
C HIS A 155 -1.07 -21.86 17.16
N THR A 156 -1.33 -20.58 16.91
CA THR A 156 -2.58 -20.10 16.30
C THR A 156 -2.51 -19.99 14.77
N PHE A 157 -1.32 -20.15 14.19
CA PHE A 157 -1.05 -20.00 12.76
C PHE A 157 -0.68 -21.33 12.09
N ARG A 158 -1.11 -21.51 10.83
CA ARG A 158 -0.83 -22.73 10.05
C ARG A 158 0.62 -22.75 9.55
N ALA A 159 1.51 -23.36 10.32
CA ALA A 159 2.96 -23.36 10.06
C ALA A 159 3.44 -24.07 8.78
N LYS A 160 2.58 -24.86 8.10
CA LYS A 160 2.97 -25.63 6.91
C LYS A 160 2.05 -25.41 5.70
N VAL A 161 2.61 -25.44 4.50
CA VAL A 161 1.91 -25.39 3.20
C VAL A 161 2.37 -26.54 2.31
N ALA A 162 1.58 -26.88 1.28
CA ALA A 162 1.97 -27.82 0.22
C ALA A 162 2.27 -27.02 -1.05
N PRO A 163 3.54 -26.72 -1.36
CA PRO A 163 3.91 -26.10 -2.63
C PRO A 163 3.51 -27.00 -3.81
N PRO A 164 3.06 -26.47 -4.96
CA PRO A 164 2.61 -27.29 -6.08
C PRO A 164 3.65 -28.27 -6.64
N MET A 165 4.93 -27.89 -6.61
CA MET A 165 6.04 -28.74 -7.08
C MET A 165 6.43 -29.83 -6.07
N LEU A 166 5.87 -29.79 -4.86
CA LEU A 166 6.27 -30.64 -3.76
C LEU A 166 5.06 -31.42 -3.23
N LYS A 167 5.09 -32.75 -3.41
CA LYS A 167 4.04 -33.69 -2.94
C LYS A 167 3.93 -33.82 -1.41
N LYS A 168 4.63 -32.98 -0.64
CA LYS A 168 4.64 -32.97 0.83
C LYS A 168 4.50 -31.57 1.39
N ARG A 169 4.00 -31.48 2.62
CA ARG A 169 3.90 -30.20 3.34
C ARG A 169 5.24 -29.79 3.94
N VAL A 170 5.62 -28.53 3.76
CA VAL A 170 6.83 -27.92 4.32
C VAL A 170 6.51 -26.66 5.11
N GLY A 171 7.44 -26.21 5.94
CA GLY A 171 7.27 -24.99 6.74
C GLY A 171 7.09 -23.76 5.86
N ILE A 172 6.23 -22.82 6.27
CA ILE A 172 5.94 -21.63 5.46
C ILE A 172 7.20 -20.78 5.16
N PHE A 173 8.17 -20.73 6.08
CA PHE A 173 9.37 -19.90 5.94
C PHE A 173 10.39 -20.43 4.92
N CYS A 174 10.28 -21.69 4.48
CA CYS A 174 11.07 -22.21 3.36
C CYS A 174 10.39 -21.99 1.99
N THR A 175 9.31 -21.19 1.95
CA THR A 175 8.51 -20.93 0.75
C THR A 175 8.20 -19.43 0.62
N ARG A 176 7.83 -18.97 -0.58
CA ARG A 176 7.27 -17.62 -0.80
C ARG A 176 5.73 -17.62 -0.84
N THR A 177 5.11 -18.36 0.09
CA THR A 177 3.64 -18.40 0.16
C THR A 177 3.09 -17.06 0.65
N PRO A 178 1.94 -16.59 0.11
CA PRO A 178 1.27 -15.42 0.67
C PRO A 178 0.69 -15.66 2.06
N HIS A 179 0.48 -16.92 2.45
CA HIS A 179 -0.06 -17.28 3.76
C HIS A 179 1.06 -17.25 4.82
N ARG A 180 1.31 -16.06 5.37
CA ARG A 180 2.33 -15.78 6.39
C ARG A 180 1.71 -15.02 7.58
N PRO A 181 2.34 -15.06 8.78
CA PRO A 181 1.88 -14.28 9.93
C PRO A 181 1.80 -12.78 9.60
N ASN A 182 2.88 -12.24 9.04
CA ASN A 182 2.90 -10.94 8.39
C ASN A 182 2.85 -11.18 6.87
N PRO A 183 1.76 -10.83 6.18
CA PRO A 183 1.59 -11.08 4.75
C PRO A 183 2.40 -10.09 3.90
N ILE A 184 3.68 -9.92 4.23
CA ILE A 184 4.64 -9.05 3.56
C ILE A 184 5.54 -9.91 2.67
N ASP A 185 5.80 -9.45 1.47
CA ASP A 185 6.77 -10.06 0.56
C ASP A 185 7.58 -9.02 -0.19
N ILE A 186 8.56 -9.52 -0.95
CA ILE A 186 9.42 -8.73 -1.82
C ILE A 186 9.30 -9.23 -3.26
N THR A 187 9.33 -8.31 -4.21
CA THR A 187 9.47 -8.62 -5.63
C THR A 187 10.56 -7.77 -6.26
N LEU A 188 11.25 -8.33 -7.25
CA LEU A 188 12.25 -7.62 -8.04
C LEU A 188 11.58 -7.20 -9.36
N ALA A 189 11.45 -5.90 -9.58
CA ALA A 189 10.86 -5.38 -10.80
C ALA A 189 11.86 -4.52 -11.56
N LYS A 190 11.72 -4.49 -12.89
CA LYS A 190 12.49 -3.60 -13.75
C LYS A 190 11.83 -2.22 -13.79
N VAL A 191 12.61 -1.16 -13.62
CA VAL A 191 12.16 0.22 -13.81
C VAL A 191 12.14 0.52 -15.31
N ALA A 192 10.96 0.85 -15.83
CA ALA A 192 10.78 1.23 -17.23
C ALA A 192 10.93 2.75 -17.42
N SER A 193 10.30 3.54 -16.54
CA SER A 193 10.37 5.00 -16.56
C SER A 193 9.81 5.58 -15.26
N ILE A 194 10.12 6.83 -14.99
CA ILE A 194 9.64 7.57 -13.81
C ILE A 194 8.86 8.80 -14.27
N ASP A 195 7.67 9.02 -13.70
CA ASP A 195 6.90 10.25 -13.85
C ASP A 195 6.76 10.94 -12.48
N LYS A 196 7.64 11.91 -12.23
CA LYS A 196 7.63 12.71 -11.00
C LYS A 196 6.35 13.55 -10.85
N LYS A 197 5.74 14.01 -11.94
CA LYS A 197 4.51 14.83 -11.86
C LYS A 197 3.35 13.99 -11.34
N GLN A 198 3.27 12.73 -11.78
CA GLN A 198 2.27 11.77 -11.30
C GLN A 198 2.69 11.05 -10.02
N ARG A 199 3.96 11.21 -9.57
CA ARG A 199 4.58 10.40 -8.52
C ARG A 199 4.46 8.90 -8.83
N ALA A 200 4.74 8.53 -10.07
CA ALA A 200 4.56 7.18 -10.57
C ALA A 200 5.87 6.57 -11.04
N ILE A 201 6.10 5.30 -10.70
CA ILE A 201 7.19 4.48 -11.23
C ILE A 201 6.56 3.43 -12.14
N PHE A 202 6.88 3.47 -13.42
CA PHE A 202 6.44 2.44 -14.37
C PHE A 202 7.39 1.27 -14.30
N ILE A 203 6.85 0.07 -14.15
CA ILE A 203 7.62 -1.15 -13.91
C ILE A 203 7.22 -2.28 -14.86
N THR A 204 8.14 -3.21 -15.11
CA THR A 204 7.86 -4.46 -15.82
C THR A 204 8.30 -5.69 -15.03
N GLY A 205 7.77 -6.87 -15.40
CA GLY A 205 7.99 -8.12 -14.67
C GLY A 205 7.22 -8.15 -13.36
N LEU A 206 5.90 -8.00 -13.43
CA LEU A 206 5.02 -7.96 -12.27
C LEU A 206 4.52 -9.35 -11.86
N ASP A 207 4.41 -9.53 -10.55
CA ASP A 207 3.65 -10.57 -9.85
C ASP A 207 2.70 -9.96 -8.80
N LEU A 208 2.35 -8.69 -8.99
CA LEU A 208 1.54 -7.90 -8.07
C LEU A 208 0.12 -7.75 -8.61
N VAL A 209 -0.87 -7.91 -7.75
CA VAL A 209 -2.28 -7.70 -8.11
C VAL A 209 -2.61 -6.21 -8.04
N ASP A 210 -3.58 -5.77 -8.83
CA ASP A 210 -4.08 -4.40 -8.84
C ASP A 210 -4.54 -3.98 -7.44
N GLY A 211 -4.16 -2.77 -7.03
CA GLY A 211 -4.41 -2.24 -5.70
C GLY A 211 -3.48 -2.76 -4.60
N THR A 212 -2.43 -3.53 -4.94
CA THR A 212 -1.45 -4.00 -3.94
C THR A 212 -0.80 -2.81 -3.20
N PRO A 213 -0.85 -2.75 -1.86
CA PRO A 213 -0.17 -1.72 -1.08
C PRO A 213 1.34 -1.97 -1.04
N VAL A 214 2.12 -0.93 -1.33
CA VAL A 214 3.59 -0.94 -1.25
C VAL A 214 4.01 -0.29 0.06
N LEU A 215 4.88 -0.97 0.79
CA LEU A 215 5.47 -0.49 2.05
C LEU A 215 6.78 0.26 1.82
N ASP A 216 7.60 -0.20 0.86
CA ASP A 216 8.92 0.37 0.62
C ASP A 216 9.45 0.01 -0.78
N ILE A 217 10.40 0.79 -1.28
CA ILE A 217 11.07 0.60 -2.57
C ILE A 217 12.57 0.82 -2.37
N LYS A 218 13.40 -0.12 -2.84
CA LYS A 218 14.86 -0.04 -2.70
C LYS A 218 15.55 -0.35 -4.02
N PRO A 219 16.66 0.32 -4.36
CA PRO A 219 17.43 -0.04 -5.54
C PRO A 219 18.01 -1.45 -5.40
N TYR A 220 18.03 -2.19 -6.51
CA TYR A 220 18.76 -3.45 -6.60
C TYR A 220 20.23 -3.17 -6.89
N VAL A 221 21.13 -3.72 -6.08
CA VAL A 221 22.58 -3.54 -6.21
C VAL A 221 23.25 -4.91 -6.28
N PRO A 222 23.70 -5.35 -7.47
CA PRO A 222 24.22 -6.69 -7.68
C PRO A 222 25.34 -7.09 -6.72
N GLN A 223 26.21 -6.15 -6.32
CA GLN A 223 27.37 -6.39 -5.48
C GLN A 223 27.03 -7.04 -4.14
N TYR A 224 25.84 -6.78 -3.59
CA TYR A 224 25.41 -7.36 -2.31
C TYR A 224 24.04 -8.03 -2.35
N ASP A 225 23.24 -7.81 -3.39
CA ASP A 225 21.96 -8.51 -3.57
C ASP A 225 22.11 -9.82 -4.37
N ALA A 226 23.15 -9.96 -5.20
CA ALA A 226 23.40 -11.17 -5.97
C ALA A 226 24.39 -12.11 -5.24
N ILE A 227 23.89 -13.26 -4.78
CA ILE A 227 24.70 -14.31 -4.17
C ILE A 227 24.80 -15.47 -5.16
N THR A 228 25.92 -15.57 -5.86
CA THR A 228 26.11 -16.54 -6.96
C THR A 228 26.25 -17.99 -6.51
N ASP A 229 26.65 -18.22 -5.26
CA ASP A 229 26.84 -19.54 -4.65
C ASP A 229 25.70 -19.93 -3.68
N ALA A 230 24.55 -19.22 -3.77
CA ALA A 230 23.40 -19.50 -2.94
C ALA A 230 22.85 -20.92 -3.18
N ARG A 231 22.66 -21.68 -2.10
CA ARG A 231 22.04 -23.01 -2.15
C ARG A 231 20.52 -22.93 -2.07
N ILE A 232 19.83 -23.52 -3.05
CA ILE A 232 18.38 -23.72 -3.03
C ILE A 232 18.00 -25.15 -2.61
N ALA A 233 16.75 -25.36 -2.22
CA ALA A 233 16.27 -26.69 -1.89
C ALA A 233 16.11 -27.56 -3.16
N SER A 234 16.39 -28.86 -3.07
CA SER A 234 16.42 -29.77 -4.24
C SER A 234 15.09 -29.96 -4.99
N TRP A 235 13.98 -29.54 -4.40
CA TRP A 235 12.65 -29.57 -5.02
C TRP A 235 12.32 -28.29 -5.81
N LEU A 236 13.21 -27.29 -5.79
CA LEU A 236 13.18 -26.13 -6.67
C LEU A 236 14.17 -26.40 -7.81
N THR A 237 13.70 -26.38 -9.05
CA THR A 237 14.57 -26.48 -10.23
C THR A 237 15.20 -25.10 -10.52
N PRO A 238 16.51 -25.02 -10.85
CA PRO A 238 17.17 -23.76 -11.22
C PRO A 238 16.49 -23.04 -12.39
N ASP A 239 15.99 -23.82 -13.35
CA ASP A 239 15.33 -23.31 -14.57
C ASP A 239 13.85 -22.95 -14.36
N GLY A 240 13.34 -23.10 -13.13
CA GLY A 240 11.93 -22.90 -12.80
C GLY A 240 11.01 -23.98 -13.38
N PRO A 241 9.70 -23.94 -13.06
CA PRO A 241 8.70 -24.72 -13.76
C PRO A 241 8.49 -24.12 -15.16
N ALA A 242 9.11 -24.67 -16.21
CA ALA A 242 8.48 -24.62 -17.52
C ALA A 242 7.28 -25.59 -17.46
N LEU A 243 6.14 -25.12 -16.94
CA LEU A 243 4.93 -25.95 -16.82
C LEU A 243 4.27 -26.16 -18.18
N CYS A 244 4.52 -25.25 -19.13
CA CYS A 244 4.05 -25.34 -20.51
C CYS A 244 5.20 -25.06 -21.48
N GLY A 245 5.42 -25.96 -22.45
CA GLY A 245 6.59 -25.89 -23.34
C GLY A 245 6.43 -24.90 -24.49
N GLN A 246 5.19 -24.57 -24.87
CA GLN A 246 4.89 -23.71 -26.00
C GLN A 246 3.48 -23.11 -25.89
N VAL A 247 3.32 -21.86 -26.36
CA VAL A 247 2.01 -21.24 -26.59
C VAL A 247 1.73 -21.24 -28.09
N THR A 248 0.55 -21.70 -28.47
CA THR A 248 0.04 -21.68 -29.84
C THR A 248 -1.23 -20.85 -29.92
N TRP A 249 -1.46 -20.26 -31.07
CA TRP A 249 -2.66 -19.47 -31.36
C TRP A 249 -3.55 -20.28 -32.30
N LYS A 250 -4.83 -20.46 -31.96
CA LYS A 250 -5.77 -21.18 -32.82
C LYS A 250 -6.06 -20.39 -34.10
N ASP A 251 -6.15 -19.07 -33.98
CA ASP A 251 -6.44 -18.14 -35.07
C ASP A 251 -5.56 -16.89 -34.93
N ASP A 252 -4.93 -16.46 -36.02
CA ASP A 252 -4.17 -15.21 -36.07
C ASP A 252 -5.08 -13.97 -35.88
N ALA A 253 -6.39 -14.11 -36.11
CA ALA A 253 -7.37 -13.06 -35.85
C ALA A 253 -7.40 -12.64 -34.37
N ASP A 254 -7.26 -13.58 -33.42
CA ASP A 254 -7.25 -13.25 -31.99
C ASP A 254 -6.01 -12.44 -31.60
N ARG A 255 -4.88 -12.67 -32.29
CA ARG A 255 -3.67 -11.85 -32.12
C ARG A 255 -3.92 -10.41 -32.57
N ALA A 256 -4.58 -10.22 -33.71
CA ALA A 256 -4.96 -8.88 -34.19
C ALA A 256 -5.95 -8.19 -33.25
N VAL A 257 -6.90 -8.94 -32.65
CA VAL A 257 -7.81 -8.40 -31.62
C VAL A 257 -7.01 -7.91 -30.41
N LEU A 258 -6.03 -8.69 -29.92
CA LEU A 258 -5.20 -8.27 -28.78
C LEU A 258 -4.38 -7.01 -29.10
N GLU A 259 -3.85 -6.91 -30.31
CA GLU A 259 -3.14 -5.71 -30.77
C GLU A 259 -4.08 -4.49 -30.80
N GLN A 260 -5.34 -4.65 -31.22
CA GLN A 260 -6.34 -3.58 -31.16
C GLN A 260 -6.69 -3.19 -29.71
N LEU A 261 -6.84 -4.17 -28.81
CA LEU A 261 -7.10 -3.93 -27.39
C LEU A 261 -5.96 -3.14 -26.72
N ALA A 262 -4.72 -3.31 -27.19
CA ALA A 262 -3.58 -2.55 -26.69
C ALA A 262 -3.77 -1.03 -26.79
N HIS A 263 -4.48 -0.51 -27.79
CA HIS A 263 -4.71 0.94 -27.90
C HIS A 263 -5.55 1.51 -26.75
N ARG A 264 -6.47 0.69 -26.20
CA ARG A 264 -7.36 1.06 -25.09
C ARG A 264 -6.87 0.55 -23.73
N SER A 265 -5.83 -0.28 -23.73
CA SER A 265 -5.18 -0.80 -22.53
C SER A 265 -4.61 0.32 -21.66
N THR A 266 -4.64 0.10 -20.35
CA THR A 266 -4.05 0.99 -19.34
C THR A 266 -2.52 0.92 -19.38
N HIS A 267 -1.98 -0.30 -19.51
CA HIS A 267 -0.55 -0.56 -19.32
C HIS A 267 0.22 -0.82 -20.62
N TYR A 268 -0.47 -1.09 -21.72
CA TYR A 268 0.12 -1.47 -23.01
C TYR A 268 -0.23 -0.50 -24.15
N ARG A 269 -0.77 0.68 -23.84
CA ARG A 269 -1.02 1.73 -24.85
C ARG A 269 0.26 2.06 -25.62
N GLY A 270 0.20 1.91 -26.94
CA GLY A 270 1.34 2.13 -27.84
C GLY A 270 2.40 1.02 -27.82
N ALA A 271 2.13 -0.12 -27.17
CA ALA A 271 3.06 -1.24 -27.03
C ALA A 271 2.37 -2.59 -27.27
N ALA A 272 1.62 -2.71 -28.36
CA ALA A 272 0.85 -3.91 -28.72
C ALA A 272 1.69 -5.20 -28.73
N ALA A 273 2.89 -5.16 -29.34
CA ALA A 273 3.78 -6.32 -29.35
C ALA A 273 4.22 -6.77 -27.95
N ALA A 274 4.36 -5.84 -26.99
CA ALA A 274 4.64 -6.19 -25.60
C ALA A 274 3.42 -6.83 -24.91
N PHE A 275 2.21 -6.42 -25.28
CA PHE A 275 0.98 -7.03 -24.73
C PHE A 275 0.85 -8.50 -25.16
N VAL A 276 1.10 -8.78 -26.44
CA VAL A 276 1.11 -10.16 -26.96
C VAL A 276 2.14 -11.01 -26.22
N ARG A 277 3.39 -10.53 -26.10
CA ARG A 277 4.44 -11.25 -25.35
C ARG A 277 4.10 -11.45 -23.87
N ALA A 278 3.48 -10.47 -23.24
CA ALA A 278 3.04 -10.59 -21.85
C ALA A 278 2.01 -11.70 -21.67
N VAL A 279 1.02 -11.81 -22.59
CA VAL A 279 0.06 -12.91 -22.59
C VAL A 279 0.76 -14.25 -22.77
N GLU A 280 1.62 -14.38 -23.78
CA GLU A 280 2.37 -15.62 -24.03
C GLU A 280 3.19 -16.05 -22.81
N GLN A 281 3.94 -15.11 -22.20
CA GLN A 281 4.75 -15.39 -21.02
C GLN A 281 3.91 -15.79 -19.80
N VAL A 282 2.78 -15.12 -19.55
CA VAL A 282 1.90 -15.49 -18.42
C VAL A 282 1.31 -16.89 -18.61
N LEU A 283 0.90 -17.24 -19.84
CA LEU A 283 0.36 -18.55 -20.17
C LEU A 283 1.40 -19.68 -20.06
N LEU A 284 2.67 -19.41 -20.40
CA LEU A 284 3.77 -20.38 -20.22
C LEU A 284 3.99 -20.76 -18.75
N VAL A 285 3.65 -19.86 -17.83
CA VAL A 285 3.94 -19.96 -16.39
C VAL A 285 2.66 -20.25 -15.61
N ASP A 286 1.61 -20.78 -16.26
CA ASP A 286 0.29 -20.95 -15.66
C ASP A 286 0.37 -21.45 -14.21
N VAL A 287 -0.14 -20.59 -13.35
CA VAL A 287 0.10 -20.53 -11.91
C VAL A 287 -0.80 -21.51 -11.15
N ARG A 288 -1.78 -22.08 -11.83
CA ARG A 288 -2.79 -22.96 -11.26
C ARG A 288 -2.18 -24.30 -10.86
N SER A 289 -2.74 -24.94 -9.84
CA SER A 289 -2.29 -26.28 -9.46
C SER A 289 -2.80 -27.31 -10.46
N ASN A 290 -2.05 -28.39 -10.67
CA ASN A 290 -2.48 -29.50 -11.54
C ASN A 290 -3.89 -30.00 -11.19
N ASP A 291 -4.29 -29.99 -9.92
CA ASP A 291 -5.65 -30.35 -9.47
C ASP A 291 -6.71 -29.31 -9.87
N GLN A 292 -6.38 -28.01 -9.83
CA GLN A 292 -7.27 -26.94 -10.29
C GLN A 292 -7.42 -26.97 -11.80
N THR A 293 -6.32 -27.22 -12.51
CA THR A 293 -6.31 -27.39 -13.97
C THR A 293 -7.12 -28.64 -14.35
N ALA A 294 -6.91 -29.79 -13.70
CA ALA A 294 -7.61 -31.04 -13.98
C ALA A 294 -9.13 -30.99 -13.72
N ARG A 295 -9.56 -30.24 -12.71
CA ARG A 295 -11.00 -30.01 -12.41
C ARG A 295 -11.69 -29.08 -13.40
N LEU A 296 -10.93 -28.27 -14.15
CA LEU A 296 -11.45 -27.35 -15.16
C LEU A 296 -11.39 -27.95 -16.58
N THR A 297 -10.37 -28.75 -16.87
CA THR A 297 -10.18 -29.43 -18.17
C THR A 297 -11.27 -30.46 -18.51
N THR A 298 -12.13 -30.83 -17.56
CA THR A 298 -13.19 -31.82 -17.78
C THR A 298 -14.49 -31.25 -18.32
N ALA A 299 -14.65 -29.91 -18.44
CA ALA A 299 -15.90 -29.35 -19.00
C ALA A 299 -15.85 -27.93 -19.59
N HIS A 300 -14.85 -27.07 -19.31
CA HIS A 300 -14.90 -25.66 -19.72
C HIS A 300 -13.53 -25.07 -20.09
N ASP A 301 -13.51 -24.22 -21.12
CA ASP A 301 -12.34 -23.43 -21.50
C ASP A 301 -11.85 -22.58 -20.31
N THR A 302 -10.52 -22.48 -20.14
CA THR A 302 -9.97 -21.62 -19.08
C THR A 302 -10.00 -20.16 -19.52
N THR A 303 -10.25 -19.24 -18.58
CA THR A 303 -10.06 -17.81 -18.80
C THR A 303 -8.94 -17.19 -17.95
N LEU A 304 -8.12 -16.34 -18.57
CA LEU A 304 -7.21 -15.37 -17.93
C LEU A 304 -7.70 -13.95 -18.25
N VAL A 305 -7.63 -13.03 -17.29
CA VAL A 305 -7.83 -11.61 -17.54
C VAL A 305 -6.51 -10.88 -17.34
N LEU A 306 -6.04 -10.21 -18.39
CA LEU A 306 -4.82 -9.40 -18.36
C LEU A 306 -5.15 -7.99 -18.87
N ASP A 307 -5.07 -7.01 -17.99
CA ASP A 307 -5.51 -5.64 -18.17
C ASP A 307 -6.96 -5.56 -18.69
N ASN A 308 -7.17 -5.17 -19.94
CA ASN A 308 -8.48 -5.10 -20.59
C ASN A 308 -8.77 -6.31 -21.51
N ALA A 309 -7.90 -7.31 -21.57
CA ALA A 309 -8.08 -8.50 -22.39
C ALA A 309 -8.56 -9.69 -21.55
N ARG A 310 -9.58 -10.38 -22.05
CA ARG A 310 -10.03 -11.69 -21.58
C ARG A 310 -9.54 -12.74 -22.57
N ILE A 311 -8.67 -13.63 -22.10
CA ILE A 311 -8.03 -14.67 -22.89
C ILE A 311 -8.60 -16.02 -22.50
N THR A 312 -9.22 -16.70 -23.46
CA THR A 312 -9.71 -18.06 -23.30
C THR A 312 -8.68 -19.02 -23.88
N TYR A 313 -8.26 -20.03 -23.13
CA TYR A 313 -7.22 -20.96 -23.56
C TYR A 313 -7.47 -22.40 -23.05
N GLY A 314 -6.92 -23.34 -23.80
CA GLY A 314 -6.84 -24.77 -23.45
C GLY A 314 -5.41 -25.18 -23.12
N VAL A 315 -5.25 -26.17 -22.25
CA VAL A 315 -3.94 -26.75 -21.90
C VAL A 315 -3.98 -28.24 -22.21
N ASP A 316 -3.11 -28.69 -23.09
CA ASP A 316 -2.87 -30.12 -23.30
C ASP A 316 -1.92 -30.61 -22.21
N THR A 317 -2.43 -31.42 -21.30
CA THR A 317 -1.68 -31.93 -20.14
C THR A 317 -0.66 -33.01 -20.52
N ALA A 318 -0.76 -33.62 -21.70
CA ALA A 318 0.18 -34.62 -22.18
C ALA A 318 1.41 -33.97 -22.83
N THR A 319 1.20 -32.91 -23.61
CA THR A 319 2.28 -32.21 -24.33
C THR A 319 2.77 -30.95 -23.61
N GLY A 320 1.99 -30.40 -22.68
CA GLY A 320 2.26 -29.12 -22.03
C GLY A 320 2.07 -27.93 -22.97
N ILE A 321 1.37 -28.10 -24.10
CA ILE A 321 1.10 -27.01 -25.05
C ILE A 321 -0.14 -26.24 -24.57
N VAL A 322 -0.04 -24.91 -24.56
CA VAL A 322 -1.16 -24.01 -24.28
C VAL A 322 -1.66 -23.43 -25.58
N THR A 323 -2.95 -23.60 -25.87
CA THR A 323 -3.57 -23.04 -27.08
C THR A 323 -4.50 -21.90 -26.70
N VAL A 324 -4.23 -20.69 -27.21
CA VAL A 324 -5.19 -19.58 -27.14
C VAL A 324 -6.35 -19.88 -28.07
N LEU A 325 -7.56 -19.95 -27.50
CA LEU A 325 -8.79 -20.34 -28.19
C LEU A 325 -9.60 -19.13 -28.66
N HIS A 326 -9.61 -18.05 -27.88
CA HIS A 326 -10.34 -16.83 -28.18
C HIS A 326 -9.88 -15.64 -27.31
N ILE A 327 -9.86 -14.43 -27.86
CA ILE A 327 -9.64 -13.17 -27.12
C ILE A 327 -10.84 -12.23 -27.27
N ALA A 328 -11.26 -11.66 -26.14
CA ALA A 328 -12.30 -10.64 -26.08
C ALA A 328 -11.91 -9.50 -25.14
N GLU A 329 -12.62 -8.37 -25.22
CA GLU A 329 -12.48 -7.30 -24.23
C GLU A 329 -13.07 -7.72 -22.88
N ALA A 330 -12.34 -7.48 -21.80
CA ALA A 330 -12.85 -7.68 -20.45
C ALA A 330 -13.85 -6.57 -20.11
N GLN A 331 -15.09 -6.93 -19.75
CA GLN A 331 -16.07 -5.98 -19.24
C GLN A 331 -15.54 -5.34 -17.94
N THR A 332 -15.35 -4.03 -17.93
CA THR A 332 -14.99 -3.26 -16.73
C THR A 332 -16.12 -3.32 -15.71
N ALA A 333 -15.83 -3.78 -14.49
CA ALA A 333 -16.74 -3.61 -13.37
C ALA A 333 -17.01 -2.12 -13.15
N VAL A 334 -18.29 -1.75 -13.08
CA VAL A 334 -18.78 -0.38 -12.86
C VAL A 334 -18.17 0.20 -11.57
N GLN A 335 -17.52 1.37 -11.65
CA GLN A 335 -17.06 2.10 -10.46
C GLN A 335 -18.26 2.62 -9.65
N PRO A 336 -18.24 2.56 -8.31
CA PRO A 336 -19.22 3.26 -7.50
C PRO A 336 -19.05 4.78 -7.66
N PRO A 337 -20.14 5.57 -7.69
CA PRO A 337 -20.08 7.01 -7.90
C PRO A 337 -19.31 7.71 -6.78
N SER A 338 -18.52 8.71 -7.17
CA SER A 338 -17.64 9.52 -6.32
C SER A 338 -18.38 10.18 -5.16
N ALA A 339 -17.86 9.99 -3.94
CA ALA A 339 -18.32 10.66 -2.74
C ALA A 339 -17.99 12.17 -2.79
N ASN A 340 -18.97 12.98 -3.20
CA ASN A 340 -18.99 14.41 -2.93
C ASN A 340 -20.31 14.73 -2.21
N GLY A 341 -20.19 15.22 -0.98
CA GLY A 341 -21.31 15.80 -0.22
C GLY A 341 -21.65 15.07 1.07
N VAL A 342 -20.78 15.13 2.08
CA VAL A 342 -21.18 14.82 3.46
C VAL A 342 -21.71 16.11 4.08
N ALA A 343 -23.03 16.29 4.07
CA ALA A 343 -23.70 17.22 4.98
C ALA A 343 -24.06 16.45 6.26
N GLN A 344 -23.49 16.88 7.38
CA GLN A 344 -23.86 16.41 8.71
C GLN A 344 -25.30 16.81 9.03
N ALA A 345 -26.13 15.85 9.42
CA ALA A 345 -27.37 16.11 10.13
C ALA A 345 -27.56 15.09 11.26
N SER A 346 -27.35 15.58 12.48
CA SER A 346 -27.73 14.95 13.74
C SER A 346 -29.25 14.83 13.84
N MET A 347 -29.80 13.69 14.28
CA MET A 347 -31.13 13.70 14.90
C MET A 347 -31.38 12.51 15.84
N SER A 348 -32.22 12.82 16.81
CA SER A 348 -32.47 12.19 18.11
C SER A 348 -33.48 11.04 18.10
N LYS A 349 -33.46 10.28 19.20
CA LYS A 349 -34.44 9.27 19.61
C LYS A 349 -35.87 9.83 19.66
N ALA A 350 -36.77 9.33 18.82
CA ALA A 350 -38.18 9.00 19.12
C ALA A 350 -38.91 8.70 17.79
N ASP A 351 -39.20 7.44 17.51
CA ASP A 351 -40.57 7.00 17.21
C ASP A 351 -40.62 5.50 16.93
N LYS A 352 -41.42 4.81 17.75
CA LYS A 352 -41.75 3.40 17.63
C LYS A 352 -42.98 3.22 16.76
N ASP A 353 -42.95 2.12 16.00
CA ASP A 353 -44.08 1.31 15.55
C ASP A 353 -45.26 1.99 14.83
N LYS A 354 -45.30 1.80 13.50
CA LYS A 354 -46.53 1.39 12.79
C LYS A 354 -46.17 0.52 11.59
N ARG A 355 -46.69 -0.72 11.61
CA ARG A 355 -46.63 -1.71 10.54
C ARG A 355 -47.61 -1.31 9.44
N GLU A 356 -47.13 -1.20 8.21
CA GLU A 356 -47.96 -1.25 7.01
C GLU A 356 -47.42 -2.36 6.10
N LYS A 357 -48.30 -3.32 5.79
CA LYS A 357 -48.10 -4.37 4.80
C LYS A 357 -48.43 -3.75 3.44
N THR A 358 -47.43 -3.57 2.58
CA THR A 358 -47.64 -3.48 1.13
C THR A 358 -46.78 -4.54 0.45
N SER A 359 -47.46 -5.29 -0.42
CA SER A 359 -46.95 -6.33 -1.28
C SER A 359 -46.22 -5.69 -2.46
N ASP A 360 -44.90 -5.65 -2.39
CA ASP A 360 -44.04 -5.46 -3.57
C ASP A 360 -42.99 -6.58 -3.54
N GLY A 361 -42.72 -7.14 -4.73
CA GLY A 361 -41.92 -8.35 -4.93
C GLY A 361 -40.63 -8.37 -4.10
N ASN A 362 -40.38 -9.51 -3.47
CA ASN A 362 -39.30 -9.71 -2.50
C ASN A 362 -37.97 -9.19 -3.09
N PRO A 363 -37.39 -8.09 -2.55
CA PRO A 363 -36.19 -7.54 -3.13
C PRO A 363 -35.07 -8.57 -3.01
N SER A 364 -34.27 -8.72 -4.08
CA SER A 364 -33.34 -9.82 -4.36
C SER A 364 -32.24 -10.06 -3.30
N CYS A 365 -32.20 -9.27 -2.24
CA CYS A 365 -31.21 -9.34 -1.17
C CYS A 365 -31.67 -10.14 0.07
N VAL A 366 -32.97 -10.43 0.23
CA VAL A 366 -33.46 -11.22 1.37
C VAL A 366 -32.97 -12.65 1.26
N GLY A 367 -32.25 -13.11 2.29
CA GLY A 367 -31.62 -14.43 2.34
C GLY A 367 -30.12 -14.44 2.06
N LEU A 368 -29.53 -13.33 1.62
CA LEU A 368 -28.08 -13.19 1.48
C LEU A 368 -27.41 -13.06 2.85
N TYR A 369 -26.22 -13.64 2.94
CA TYR A 369 -25.31 -13.41 4.06
C TYR A 369 -24.52 -12.13 3.79
N VAL A 370 -24.38 -11.31 4.82
CA VAL A 370 -23.64 -10.05 4.84
C VAL A 370 -22.82 -9.99 6.12
N ASP A 371 -21.73 -9.23 6.09
CA ASP A 371 -21.14 -8.73 7.34
C ASP A 371 -21.89 -7.45 7.67
N ALA A 372 -22.39 -7.31 8.90
CA ALA A 372 -23.18 -6.15 9.30
C ALA A 372 -22.83 -5.70 10.72
N LEU A 373 -22.99 -4.41 11.00
CA LEU A 373 -22.83 -3.87 12.35
C LEU A 373 -23.98 -4.32 13.26
N ASP A 374 -23.64 -4.77 14.46
CA ASP A 374 -24.59 -5.09 15.52
C ASP A 374 -24.99 -3.83 16.32
N SER A 375 -25.88 -3.98 17.31
CA SER A 375 -26.33 -2.87 18.18
C SER A 375 -25.22 -2.20 19.01
N LYS A 376 -24.00 -2.77 19.02
CA LYS A 376 -22.81 -2.25 19.70
C LYS A 376 -21.77 -1.72 18.70
N ASN A 377 -22.15 -1.56 17.42
CA ASN A 377 -21.27 -1.15 16.32
C ASN A 377 -20.07 -2.09 16.11
N LEU A 378 -20.27 -3.40 16.28
CA LEU A 378 -19.29 -4.43 15.95
C LEU A 378 -19.73 -5.21 14.72
N TRP A 379 -18.80 -5.51 13.81
CA TRP A 379 -19.09 -6.30 12.61
C TRP A 379 -19.29 -7.76 12.98
N ALA A 380 -20.40 -8.34 12.52
CA ALA A 380 -20.71 -9.75 12.67
C ALA A 380 -21.40 -10.29 11.41
N GLU A 381 -21.23 -11.60 11.18
CA GLU A 381 -21.94 -12.29 10.11
C GLU A 381 -23.44 -12.30 10.40
N GLY A 382 -24.21 -11.86 9.42
CA GLY A 382 -25.66 -11.76 9.53
C GLY A 382 -26.34 -12.12 8.22
N LYS A 383 -27.58 -12.58 8.31
CA LYS A 383 -28.43 -12.89 7.17
C LYS A 383 -29.49 -11.81 7.03
N ILE A 384 -29.66 -11.26 5.82
CA ILE A 384 -30.74 -10.30 5.55
C ILE A 384 -32.07 -11.05 5.63
N ILE A 385 -32.94 -10.64 6.56
CA ILE A 385 -34.27 -11.24 6.77
C ILE A 385 -35.41 -10.37 6.25
N SER A 386 -35.15 -9.08 6.03
CA SER A 386 -36.12 -8.14 5.46
C SER A 386 -35.39 -6.94 4.86
N CYS A 387 -36.01 -6.22 3.95
CA CYS A 387 -35.45 -5.01 3.36
C CYS A 387 -36.57 -4.00 3.12
N SER A 388 -36.23 -2.71 3.19
CA SER A 388 -37.14 -1.61 2.95
C SER A 388 -36.53 -0.68 1.91
N THR A 389 -37.01 -0.76 0.67
CA THR A 389 -36.58 0.10 -0.44
C THR A 389 -36.91 1.57 -0.19
N LYS A 390 -38.04 1.86 0.47
CA LYS A 390 -38.44 3.24 0.83
C LYS A 390 -37.51 3.89 1.86
N LYS A 391 -36.94 3.11 2.79
CA LYS A 391 -36.02 3.60 3.83
C LYS A 391 -34.55 3.36 3.51
N GLN A 392 -34.23 2.62 2.45
CA GLN A 392 -32.87 2.18 2.11
C GLN A 392 -32.17 1.43 3.27
N LEU A 393 -32.95 0.62 4.01
CA LEU A 393 -32.45 -0.18 5.13
C LEU A 393 -32.68 -1.68 4.88
N VAL A 394 -31.81 -2.51 5.41
CA VAL A 394 -31.96 -3.97 5.46
C VAL A 394 -31.97 -4.44 6.92
N LYS A 395 -32.86 -5.38 7.24
CA LYS A 395 -32.92 -5.99 8.56
C LYS A 395 -32.06 -7.24 8.55
N VAL A 396 -31.09 -7.29 9.45
CA VAL A 396 -30.10 -8.37 9.54
C VAL A 396 -30.33 -9.18 10.81
N HIS A 397 -30.37 -10.50 10.67
CA HIS A 397 -30.37 -11.46 11.76
C HIS A 397 -28.99 -12.10 11.90
N PHE A 398 -28.45 -12.12 13.11
CA PHE A 398 -27.14 -12.72 13.39
C PHE A 398 -27.32 -14.20 13.80
N PRO A 399 -26.85 -15.18 13.00
CA PRO A 399 -27.01 -16.60 13.31
C PRO A 399 -26.45 -16.95 14.71
N GLY A 400 -27.24 -17.69 15.50
CA GLY A 400 -26.90 -18.04 16.87
C GLY A 400 -27.26 -16.99 17.94
N TRP A 401 -27.82 -15.84 17.54
CA TRP A 401 -28.26 -14.79 18.46
C TRP A 401 -29.78 -14.80 18.60
N HIS A 402 -30.29 -14.30 19.73
CA HIS A 402 -31.74 -14.16 19.94
C HIS A 402 -32.30 -13.04 19.03
N LYS A 403 -33.51 -13.23 18.46
CA LYS A 403 -34.17 -12.28 17.51
C LYS A 403 -34.32 -10.84 17.99
N ARG A 404 -34.16 -10.60 19.30
CA ARG A 404 -34.13 -9.25 19.89
C ARG A 404 -32.92 -8.43 19.42
N HIS A 405 -31.90 -9.09 18.89
CA HIS A 405 -30.68 -8.49 18.37
C HIS A 405 -30.73 -8.26 16.85
N ASP A 406 -31.89 -8.46 16.20
CA ASP A 406 -32.04 -8.16 14.78
C ASP A 406 -32.11 -6.65 14.59
N VAL A 407 -31.18 -6.09 13.82
CA VAL A 407 -31.04 -4.63 13.63
C VAL A 407 -31.36 -4.25 12.19
N TRP A 408 -31.96 -3.06 12.01
CA TRP A 408 -32.08 -2.41 10.70
C TRP A 408 -30.80 -1.63 10.42
N ASN A 409 -30.06 -2.05 9.41
CA ASN A 409 -28.80 -1.47 8.98
C ASN A 409 -28.98 -0.71 7.67
N ASP A 410 -28.34 0.45 7.57
CA ASP A 410 -28.19 1.17 6.30
C ASP A 410 -27.12 0.52 5.41
N VAL A 411 -27.04 0.97 4.17
CA VAL A 411 -26.12 0.41 3.16
C VAL A 411 -24.64 0.56 3.56
N GLY A 412 -24.27 1.55 4.37
CA GLY A 412 -22.91 1.72 4.89
C GLY A 412 -22.57 0.84 6.10
N SER A 413 -23.60 0.31 6.77
CA SER A 413 -23.47 -0.58 7.94
C SER A 413 -23.56 -2.07 7.56
N ILE A 414 -23.48 -2.37 6.26
CA ILE A 414 -23.47 -3.71 5.69
C ILE A 414 -22.36 -3.81 4.65
N ALA A 415 -21.79 -4.99 4.52
CA ALA A 415 -20.91 -5.33 3.43
C ALA A 415 -21.22 -6.74 2.93
N ALA A 416 -20.86 -7.02 1.67
CA ALA A 416 -20.92 -8.37 1.16
C ALA A 416 -20.18 -9.31 2.12
N HIS A 417 -20.79 -10.43 2.52
CA HIS A 417 -20.19 -11.34 3.48
C HIS A 417 -18.80 -11.78 3.01
N GLY A 418 -17.79 -11.58 3.86
CA GLY A 418 -16.39 -11.80 3.53
C GLY A 418 -15.64 -10.56 3.03
N ALA A 419 -16.31 -9.41 2.84
CA ALA A 419 -15.67 -8.15 2.43
C ALA A 419 -15.10 -7.36 3.62
N PHE A 420 -15.65 -7.52 4.83
CA PHE A 420 -15.19 -6.85 6.06
C PHE A 420 -15.07 -7.81 7.24
N ALA A 421 -14.70 -9.06 7.00
CA ALA A 421 -14.22 -9.94 8.06
C ALA A 421 -12.80 -9.52 8.47
N ARG A 422 -12.66 -8.39 9.17
CA ARG A 422 -11.50 -7.96 9.97
C ARG A 422 -11.87 -6.76 10.85
N MET A 423 -12.33 -7.05 12.07
CA MET A 423 -11.77 -6.41 13.28
C MET A 423 -11.17 -7.51 14.14
#